data_AF-A0AAN6D574-F1
#
_entry.id   AF-A0AAN6D574-F1
#
_cell.length_a   1.000
_cell.length_b   1.000
_cell.length_c   1.000
_cell.angle_alpha   90.00
_cell.angle_beta   90.00
_cell.angle_gamma   90.00
#
_symmetry.space_group_name_H-M   'P 1'
#
loop_
_entity.id
_entity.type
_entity.pdbx_description
1 polymer ?
#
loop_
_entity_poly.entity_id
_entity_poly.type
_entity_poly.pdbx_seq_one_letter_code
_entity_poly.pdbx_strand_id
1 'polypeptide(L)'
;MALFRKPSEVTPLSARTFGTWTLLAAIVRIYASYNISNPQIYDMCLYSYVLAGLHFGLEWLVYKTARFGKGLLGPLVVASTSIVWMVSQRNEYCN
;
A
#
# COMPACT_ATOMS: atom_id res chain seq x y z
N MET A 1 -6.53 12.10 17.61
CA MET A 1 -6.22 10.83 16.91
C MET A 1 -7.50 10.36 16.21
N ALA A 2 -7.81 10.84 15.01
CA ALA A 2 -9.03 10.47 14.30
C ALA A 2 -8.73 10.32 12.79
N LEU A 3 -8.15 9.17 12.44
CA LEU A 3 -7.89 8.77 11.05
C LEU A 3 -9.19 8.38 10.32
N PHE A 4 -10.14 7.84 11.08
CA PHE A 4 -11.36 7.25 10.56
C PHE A 4 -12.56 8.13 10.86
N ARG A 5 -13.42 8.33 9.86
CA ARG A 5 -14.68 9.09 9.97
C ARG A 5 -15.73 8.33 10.76
N LYS A 6 -15.57 7.01 10.91
CA LYS A 6 -16.44 6.11 11.68
C LYS A 6 -15.61 5.23 12.64
N PRO A 7 -15.17 5.78 13.79
CA PRO A 7 -14.30 5.05 14.72
C PRO A 7 -14.92 3.76 15.27
N SER A 8 -16.25 3.69 15.34
CA SER A 8 -16.99 2.51 15.80
C SER A 8 -16.86 1.29 14.87
N GLU A 9 -16.50 1.49 13.60
CA GLU A 9 -16.28 0.39 12.63
C GLU A 9 -14.87 -0.21 12.75
N VAL A 10 -13.96 0.44 13.49
CA VAL A 10 -12.59 -0.05 13.71
C VAL A 10 -12.56 -0.95 14.94
N THR A 11 -12.42 -2.25 14.72
CA THR A 11 -12.39 -3.24 15.80
C THR A 11 -10.96 -3.69 16.10
N PRO A 12 -10.68 -4.24 17.30
CA PRO A 12 -9.38 -4.85 17.59
C PRO A 12 -9.02 -6.01 16.66
N LEU A 13 -10.01 -6.68 16.08
CA LEU A 13 -9.78 -7.70 15.06
C LEU A 13 -9.31 -7.07 13.74
N SER A 14 -10.01 -6.05 13.24
CA SER A 14 -9.63 -5.40 11.97
C SER A 14 -8.27 -4.71 12.07
N ALA A 15 -7.92 -4.14 13.24
CA ALA A 15 -6.59 -3.58 13.48
C ALA A 15 -5.46 -4.62 13.35
N ARG A 16 -5.65 -5.83 13.91
CA ARG A 16 -4.69 -6.94 13.79
C ARG A 16 -4.60 -7.45 12.35
N THR A 17 -5.74 -7.58 11.65
CA THR A 17 -5.75 -7.96 10.23
C THR A 17 -4.99 -6.97 9.37
N PHE A 18 -5.19 -5.67 9.58
CA PHE A 18 -4.44 -4.62 8.89
C PHE A 18 -2.93 -4.66 9.22
N GLY A 19 -2.59 -4.95 10.48
CA GLY A 19 -1.20 -5.19 10.89
C GLY A 19 -0.55 -6.37 10.15
N THR A 20 -1.23 -7.52 10.08
CA THR A 20 -0.75 -8.69 9.33
C THR A 20 -0.61 -8.41 7.84
N TRP A 21 -1.57 -7.68 7.25
CA TRP A 21 -1.49 -7.26 5.85
C TRP A 21 -0.30 -6.34 5.59
N THR A 22 0.00 -5.43 6.53
CA THR A 22 1.18 -4.56 6.46
C THR A 22 2.47 -5.36 6.55
N LEU A 23 2.53 -6.35 7.45
CA LEU A 23 3.67 -7.26 7.58
C LEU A 23 3.89 -8.08 6.30
N LEU A 24 2.82 -8.63 5.71
CA LEU A 24 2.89 -9.33 4.43
C LEU A 24 3.47 -8.43 3.33
N ALA A 25 3.00 -7.19 3.24
CA ALA A 25 3.52 -6.25 2.27
C ALA A 25 5.01 -5.91 2.53
N ALA A 26 5.45 -5.85 3.79
CA ALA A 26 6.87 -5.70 4.12
C ALA A 26 7.70 -6.90 3.66
N ILE A 27 7.22 -8.12 3.86
CA ILE A 27 7.87 -9.35 3.38
C ILE A 27 8.01 -9.32 1.85
N VAL A 28 6.94 -8.98 1.12
CA VAL A 28 6.98 -8.83 -0.35
C VAL A 28 8.08 -7.87 -0.78
N ARG A 29 8.20 -6.71 -0.12
CA ARG A 29 9.23 -5.70 -0.43
C ARG A 29 10.65 -6.21 -0.16
N ILE A 30 10.86 -6.91 0.95
CA ILE A 30 12.15 -7.52 1.29
C ILE A 30 12.54 -8.53 0.20
N TYR A 31 11.64 -9.46 -0.16
CA TYR A 31 11.91 -10.43 -1.21
C TYR A 31 12.16 -9.79 -2.58
N ALA A 32 11.41 -8.75 -2.92
CA ALA A 32 11.64 -7.98 -4.15
C ALA A 32 12.99 -7.27 -4.15
N SER A 33 13.45 -6.75 -3.01
CA SER A 33 14.77 -6.11 -2.93
C SER A 33 15.92 -7.09 -3.20
N TYR A 34 15.79 -8.35 -2.74
CA TYR A 34 16.78 -9.39 -3.01
C TYR A 34 16.73 -9.94 -4.44
N ASN A 35 15.60 -9.79 -5.13
CA ASN A 35 15.36 -10.35 -6.46
C ASN A 35 14.89 -9.27 -7.44
N ILE A 36 15.48 -8.07 -7.35
CA ILE A 36 14.97 -6.88 -8.05
C ILE A 36 15.01 -7.03 -9.58
N SER A 37 15.91 -7.88 -10.11
CA SER A 37 16.02 -8.18 -11.53
C SER A 37 15.08 -9.28 -12.04
N ASN A 38 14.31 -9.91 -11.15
CA ASN A 38 13.27 -10.84 -11.56
C ASN A 38 11.98 -10.05 -11.86
N PRO A 39 11.53 -9.97 -13.13
CA PRO A 39 10.40 -9.12 -13.50
C PRO A 39 9.08 -9.56 -12.84
N GLN A 40 8.89 -10.86 -12.58
CA GLN A 40 7.69 -11.37 -11.94
C GLN A 40 7.60 -10.94 -10.47
N ILE A 41 8.71 -10.99 -9.73
CA ILE A 41 8.77 -10.53 -8.34
C ILE A 41 8.67 -9.00 -8.27
N TYR A 42 9.28 -8.30 -9.23
CA TYR A 42 9.17 -6.85 -9.36
C TYR A 42 7.71 -6.41 -9.55
N ASP A 43 7.02 -7.00 -10.53
CA ASP A 43 5.62 -6.69 -10.84
C ASP A 43 4.70 -7.07 -9.66
N MET A 44 4.97 -8.17 -8.94
CA MET A 44 4.26 -8.52 -7.71
C MET A 44 4.39 -7.43 -6.62
N CYS A 45 5.60 -6.90 -6.42
CA CYS A 45 5.83 -5.81 -5.47
C CYS A 45 5.11 -4.52 -5.91
N LEU A 46 5.17 -4.18 -7.20
CA LEU A 46 4.43 -3.06 -7.78
C LEU A 46 2.92 -3.19 -7.52
N TYR A 47 2.34 -4.37 -7.80
CA TYR A 47 0.92 -4.61 -7.56
C TYR A 47 0.53 -4.54 -6.08
N SER A 48 1.46 -4.83 -5.16
CA SER A 48 1.20 -4.62 -3.72
C SER A 48 0.99 -3.14 -3.37
N TYR A 49 1.70 -2.22 -4.03
CA TYR A 49 1.47 -0.78 -3.88
C TYR A 49 0.18 -0.33 -4.58
N VAL A 50 -0.13 -0.89 -5.76
CA VAL A 50 -1.41 -0.64 -6.44
C VAL A 50 -2.58 -1.06 -5.56
N LEU A 51 -2.52 -2.24 -4.95
CA LEU A 51 -3.56 -2.73 -4.03
C LEU A 51 -3.73 -1.78 -2.84
N ALA A 52 -2.63 -1.30 -2.26
CA ALA A 52 -2.68 -0.33 -1.16
C ALA A 52 -3.32 1.00 -1.61
N GLY A 53 -2.91 1.53 -2.77
CA GLY A 53 -3.48 2.74 -3.35
C GLY A 53 -4.98 2.61 -3.63
N LEU A 54 -5.40 1.49 -4.20
CA LEU A 54 -6.81 1.18 -4.45
C LEU A 54 -7.60 1.06 -3.15
N HIS A 55 -7.10 0.32 -2.16
CA HIS A 55 -7.77 0.17 -0.88
C HIS A 55 -8.02 1.53 -0.20
N PHE A 56 -6.97 2.33 0.00
CA PHE A 56 -7.12 3.65 0.63
C PHE A 56 -7.89 4.64 -0.24
N GLY A 57 -7.80 4.53 -1.56
CA GLY A 57 -8.61 5.29 -2.51
C GLY A 57 -10.10 4.97 -2.36
N LEU A 58 -10.46 3.69 -2.26
CA LEU A 58 -11.85 3.25 -2.06
C LEU A 58 -12.41 3.69 -0.69
N GLU A 59 -11.63 3.53 0.39
CA GLU A 59 -12.00 3.99 1.73
C GLU A 59 -12.30 5.50 1.76
N TRP A 60 -11.60 6.28 0.93
CA TRP A 60 -11.80 7.72 0.84
C TRP A 60 -12.89 8.15 -0.15
N LEU A 61 -12.90 7.59 -1.36
CA LEU A 61 -13.76 8.04 -2.45
C LEU A 61 -15.13 7.37 -2.46
N VAL A 62 -15.22 6.10 -2.04
CA VAL A 62 -16.45 5.31 -2.12
C VAL A 62 -17.05 5.09 -0.73
N TYR A 63 -16.32 4.45 0.19
CA TYR A 63 -16.87 4.05 1.50
C TYR A 63 -16.94 5.19 2.52
N LYS A 64 -16.22 6.29 2.29
CA LYS A 64 -16.22 7.50 3.14
C LYS A 64 -15.84 7.21 4.60
N THR A 65 -15.10 6.15 4.83
CA THR A 65 -14.59 5.67 6.13
C THR A 65 -13.27 6.35 6.49
N ALA A 66 -12.47 6.76 5.50
CA ALA A 66 -11.24 7.54 5.68
C ALA A 66 -11.47 9.04 5.49
N ARG A 67 -10.81 9.87 6.31
CA ARG A 67 -10.81 11.33 6.16
C ARG A 67 -9.54 11.80 5.46
N PHE A 68 -9.68 12.70 4.49
CA PHE A 68 -8.53 13.40 3.91
C PHE A 68 -7.82 14.20 4.99
N GLY A 69 -6.55 13.87 5.25
CA GLY A 69 -5.78 14.38 6.38
C GLY A 69 -4.54 13.55 6.65
N LYS A 70 -3.82 13.89 7.73
CA LYS A 70 -2.44 13.42 7.98
C LYS A 70 -2.23 11.91 7.85
N GLY A 71 -3.15 11.06 8.27
CA GLY A 71 -2.93 9.60 8.14
C GLY A 71 -3.65 8.87 7.02
N LEU A 72 -4.42 9.56 6.17
CA LEU A 72 -4.68 9.04 4.82
C LEU A 72 -3.56 9.46 3.85
N LEU A 73 -2.99 10.65 4.05
CA LEU A 73 -1.92 11.18 3.21
C LEU A 73 -0.68 10.29 3.20
N GLY A 74 -0.26 9.75 4.34
CA GLY A 74 0.90 8.85 4.42
C GLY A 74 0.79 7.67 3.46
N PRO A 75 -0.24 6.81 3.58
CA PRO A 75 -0.43 5.70 2.66
C PRO A 75 -0.58 6.11 1.18
N LEU A 76 -1.31 7.19 0.87
CA LEU A 76 -1.49 7.64 -0.51
C LEU A 76 -0.19 8.15 -1.14
N VAL A 77 0.60 8.92 -0.40
CA VAL A 77 1.91 9.43 -0.88
C VAL A 77 2.87 8.27 -1.09
N VAL A 78 2.99 7.36 -0.12
CA VAL A 78 3.89 6.20 -0.24
C VAL A 78 3.49 5.31 -1.41
N ALA A 79 2.20 4.98 -1.56
CA ALA A 79 1.74 4.16 -2.66
C ALA A 79 1.98 4.84 -4.02
N SER A 80 1.57 6.10 -4.18
CA SER A 80 1.70 6.83 -5.45
C SER A 80 3.15 7.02 -5.88
N THR A 81 4.01 7.50 -4.97
CA THR A 81 5.44 7.70 -5.26
C THR A 81 6.15 6.38 -5.58
N SER A 82 5.83 5.30 -4.86
CA SER A 82 6.41 3.97 -5.13
C SER A 82 5.97 3.43 -6.50
N ILE A 83 4.69 3.57 -6.86
CA ILE A 83 4.18 3.15 -8.17
C ILE A 83 4.88 3.91 -9.29
N VAL A 84 4.95 5.25 -9.18
CA VAL A 84 5.62 6.08 -10.19
C VAL A 84 7.09 5.69 -10.33
N TRP A 85 7.80 5.53 -9.22
CA TRP A 85 9.19 5.09 -9.22
C TRP A 85 9.35 3.74 -9.90
N MET A 86 8.60 2.74 -9.46
CA MET A 86 8.75 1.38 -9.96
C MET A 86 8.40 1.25 -11.44
N VAL A 87 7.36 1.94 -11.91
CA VAL A 87 7.05 1.98 -13.35
C VAL A 87 8.18 2.64 -14.13
N SER A 88 8.76 3.74 -13.62
CA SER A 88 9.85 4.45 -14.30
C SER A 88 11.16 3.66 -14.36
N GLN A 89 11.46 2.86 -13.34
CA GLN A 89 12.74 2.14 -13.22
C GLN A 89 12.65 0.67 -13.65
N ARG A 90 11.49 0.22 -14.16
CA ARG A 90 11.28 -1.19 -14.49
C ARG A 90 12.31 -1.74 -15.47
N ASN A 91 12.61 -0.99 -16.53
CA ASN A 91 13.60 -1.41 -17.52
C ASN A 91 15.01 -1.46 -16.91
N GLU A 92 15.38 -0.47 -16.11
CA GLU A 92 16.72 -0.43 -15.49
C GLU A 92 16.96 -1.59 -14.51
N TYR A 93 15.93 -2.00 -13.77
CA TYR A 93 16.08 -3.08 -12.79
C TYR A 93 15.89 -4.47 -13.36
N CYS A 94 14.99 -4.65 -14.34
CA CYS A 94 14.58 -5.97 -14.86
C CYS A 94 15.05 -6.26 -16.30
N ASN A 95 15.97 -5.47 -16.85
CA ASN A 95 16.66 -5.79 -18.12
C ASN A 95 17.72 -6.87 -17.95
#